data_AF-A0A562P9H7-F1
#
_entry.id   AF-A0A562P9H7-F1
#
_cell.length_a   1.000
_cell.length_b   1.000
_cell.length_c   1.000
_cell.angle_alpha   90.00
_cell.angle_beta   90.00
_cell.angle_gamma   90.00
#
_symmetry.space_group_name_H-M   'P 1'
#
loop_
_entity.id
_entity.type
_entity.pdbx_description
1 polymer ?
#
loop_
_entity_poly.entity_id
_entity_poly.type
_entity_poly.pdbx_seq_one_letter_code
_entity_poly.pdbx_strand_id
1 'polypeptide(L)'
;MARIRTVKPELFKHEDLFELEQETGLPVRLAFIGLFTCCDRDGRFKWRPRALKLDVLPYDACDFSRVLDALVTRGFVVRYEVNGEEYGVIPTFAKHQIINNRESESELPAPEEGQVKSTTSTRAARVDDASATPHEGKGREGKGREEEGKGKELSVERRDAPPDRDVVAEVFAYWQKTMNSPGSQLDDKRRKAIKAALKLYEPRQVCEAILGCSRSEWHMGKNDRHRKFNGLDLILRDAQHIDNFIELASKRTTGPESIDERNARILAELMNEDGTAAPDGDVIDVDMEELIDAH
;
A
#
# COMPACT_ATOMS: atom_id res chain seq x y z
N MET A 1 27.67 -4.93 -0.02
CA MET A 1 27.03 -4.89 1.31
C MET A 1 25.58 -5.30 1.11
N ALA A 2 25.10 -6.29 1.86
CA ALA A 2 23.73 -6.77 1.74
C ALA A 2 22.73 -5.66 2.09
N ARG A 3 21.65 -5.57 1.31
CA ARG A 3 20.60 -4.55 1.45
C ARG A 3 19.33 -5.18 2.01
N ILE A 4 18.62 -4.44 2.87
CA ILE A 4 17.29 -4.84 3.32
C ILE A 4 16.32 -4.69 2.14
N ARG A 5 15.57 -5.75 1.84
CA ARG A 5 14.62 -5.82 0.72
C ARG A 5 13.28 -6.38 1.18
N THR A 6 12.21 -6.06 0.46
CA THR A 6 10.87 -6.58 0.75
C THR A 6 10.67 -7.91 0.04
N VAL A 7 10.08 -8.88 0.75
CA VAL A 7 9.58 -10.12 0.14
C VAL A 7 8.07 -10.04 0.07
N LYS A 8 7.52 -10.02 -1.15
CA LYS A 8 6.07 -9.93 -1.37
C LYS A 8 5.40 -11.32 -1.21
N PRO A 9 4.18 -11.41 -0.65
CA PRO A 9 3.47 -12.68 -0.46
C PRO A 9 3.29 -13.51 -1.74
N GLU A 10 3.14 -12.86 -2.90
CA GLU A 10 2.94 -13.51 -4.20
C GLU A 10 4.13 -14.39 -4.59
N LEU A 11 5.33 -14.07 -4.11
CA LEU A 11 6.52 -14.87 -4.41
C LEU A 11 6.42 -16.29 -3.84
N PHE A 12 5.75 -16.47 -2.70
CA PHE A 12 5.51 -17.80 -2.13
C PHE A 12 4.50 -18.63 -2.93
N LYS A 13 3.75 -17.99 -3.84
CA LYS A 13 2.80 -18.62 -4.76
C LYS A 13 3.37 -18.79 -6.18
N HIS A 14 4.66 -18.52 -6.39
CA HIS A 14 5.26 -18.60 -7.72
C HIS A 14 5.52 -20.05 -8.14
N GLU A 15 4.62 -20.60 -8.96
CA GLU A 15 4.63 -22.00 -9.39
C GLU A 15 5.95 -22.40 -10.08
N ASP A 16 6.41 -21.63 -11.08
CA ASP A 16 7.64 -21.97 -11.81
C ASP A 16 8.90 -22.05 -10.92
N LEU A 17 9.00 -21.21 -9.88
CA LEU A 17 10.13 -21.26 -8.93
C LEU A 17 10.02 -22.48 -8.02
N PHE A 18 8.79 -22.88 -7.65
CA PHE A 18 8.55 -24.11 -6.90
C PHE A 18 8.87 -25.35 -7.75
N GLU A 19 8.39 -25.41 -8.99
CA GLU A 19 8.69 -26.51 -9.91
C GLU A 19 10.19 -26.64 -10.15
N LEU A 20 10.89 -25.52 -10.40
CA LEU A 20 12.35 -25.53 -10.58
C LEU A 20 13.09 -26.05 -9.34
N GLU A 21 12.68 -25.65 -8.14
CA GLU A 21 13.22 -26.15 -6.88
C GLU A 21 13.01 -27.67 -6.73
N GLN A 22 11.81 -28.16 -7.04
CA GLN A 22 11.47 -29.58 -6.98
C GLN A 22 12.24 -30.40 -8.02
N GLU A 23 12.34 -29.92 -9.25
CA GLU A 23 13.05 -30.60 -10.36
C GLU A 23 14.56 -30.71 -10.09
N THR A 24 15.15 -29.64 -9.54
CA THR A 24 16.62 -29.57 -9.34
C THR A 24 17.07 -30.11 -8.00
N GLY A 25 16.18 -30.17 -7.00
CA GLY A 25 16.52 -30.47 -5.62
C GLY A 25 17.42 -29.41 -4.97
N LEU A 26 17.46 -28.21 -5.54
CA LEU A 26 18.28 -27.08 -5.06
C LEU A 26 17.40 -26.05 -4.36
N PRO A 27 17.91 -25.29 -3.37
CA PRO A 27 17.15 -24.27 -2.61
C PRO A 27 16.90 -22.98 -3.42
N VAL A 28 16.26 -23.12 -4.59
CA VAL A 28 16.12 -22.06 -5.60
C VAL A 28 15.25 -20.90 -5.12
N ARG A 29 14.12 -21.16 -4.45
CA ARG A 29 13.22 -20.09 -3.97
C ARG A 29 13.91 -19.21 -2.93
N LEU A 30 14.57 -19.83 -1.96
CA LEU A 30 15.31 -19.11 -0.92
C LEU A 30 16.49 -18.35 -1.52
N ALA A 31 17.22 -18.96 -2.46
CA ALA A 31 18.31 -18.29 -3.16
C ALA A 31 17.84 -17.07 -3.96
N PHE A 32 16.72 -17.19 -4.69
CA PHE A 32 16.17 -16.08 -5.46
C PHE A 32 15.77 -14.90 -4.56
N ILE A 33 15.16 -15.17 -3.41
CA ILE A 33 14.85 -14.16 -2.39
C ILE A 33 16.13 -13.50 -1.87
N GLY A 34 17.13 -14.32 -1.49
CA GLY A 34 18.39 -13.82 -0.94
C GLY A 34 19.16 -12.95 -1.92
N LEU A 35 19.13 -13.28 -3.23
CA LEU A 35 19.77 -12.49 -4.28
C LEU A 35 19.24 -11.05 -4.34
N PHE A 36 18.01 -10.77 -3.93
CA PHE A 36 17.51 -9.39 -3.87
C PHE A 36 18.41 -8.49 -3.01
N THR A 37 18.96 -9.05 -1.93
CA THR A 37 19.82 -8.33 -0.98
C THR A 37 21.22 -8.08 -1.55
N CYS A 38 21.65 -8.90 -2.51
CA CYS A 38 22.94 -8.80 -3.20
C CYS A 38 22.89 -7.87 -4.42
N CYS A 39 21.69 -7.59 -4.94
CA CYS A 39 21.48 -6.72 -6.08
C CYS A 39 21.60 -5.24 -5.72
N ASP A 40 22.12 -4.45 -6.65
CA ASP A 40 21.96 -3.00 -6.65
C ASP A 40 20.52 -2.58 -7.01
N ARG A 41 20.28 -1.28 -7.14
CA ARG A 41 18.95 -0.74 -7.44
C ARG A 41 18.38 -1.20 -8.79
N ASP A 42 19.23 -1.57 -9.74
CA ASP A 42 18.84 -2.01 -11.08
C ASP A 42 18.71 -3.54 -11.15
N GLY A 43 18.81 -4.23 -10.02
CA GLY A 43 18.71 -5.68 -9.95
C GLY A 43 19.98 -6.39 -10.40
N ARG A 44 21.12 -5.68 -10.48
CA ARG A 44 22.40 -6.20 -10.97
C ARG A 44 23.30 -6.62 -9.81
N PHE A 45 24.12 -7.64 -10.03
CA PHE A 45 25.10 -8.12 -9.06
C PHE A 45 26.33 -8.71 -9.76
N LYS A 46 27.47 -8.76 -9.07
CA LYS A 46 28.68 -9.43 -9.59
C LYS A 46 28.50 -10.94 -9.58
N TRP A 47 28.83 -11.62 -10.67
CA TRP A 47 28.71 -13.08 -10.78
C TRP A 47 29.85 -13.78 -10.03
N ARG A 48 29.75 -13.84 -8.70
CA ARG A 48 30.74 -14.45 -7.81
C ARG A 48 30.08 -15.52 -6.93
N PRO A 49 29.82 -16.74 -7.46
CA PRO A 49 29.00 -17.74 -6.77
C PRO A 49 29.47 -18.07 -5.35
N ARG A 50 30.79 -18.14 -5.13
CA ARG A 50 31.36 -18.39 -3.79
C ARG A 50 31.07 -17.27 -2.79
N ALA A 51 31.13 -16.02 -3.21
CA ALA A 51 30.83 -14.87 -2.35
C ALA A 51 29.32 -14.76 -2.10
N LEU A 52 28.51 -14.89 -3.14
CA LEU A 52 27.05 -14.88 -3.04
C LEU A 52 26.53 -16.01 -2.15
N LYS A 53 27.16 -17.20 -2.17
CA LYS A 53 26.81 -18.27 -1.24
C LYS A 53 26.94 -17.84 0.21
N LEU A 54 28.02 -17.15 0.58
CA LEU A 54 28.22 -16.70 1.96
C LEU A 54 27.17 -15.67 2.38
N ASP A 55 26.67 -14.86 1.45
CA ASP A 55 25.64 -13.86 1.71
C ASP A 55 24.22 -14.46 1.73
N VAL A 56 23.97 -15.53 0.97
CA VAL A 56 22.61 -16.03 0.69
C VAL A 56 22.32 -17.39 1.33
N LEU A 57 23.26 -18.34 1.25
CA LEU A 57 23.13 -19.73 1.75
C LEU A 57 24.45 -20.20 2.41
N PRO A 58 24.93 -19.53 3.47
CA PRO A 58 26.29 -19.74 4.01
C PRO A 58 26.53 -21.14 4.55
N TYR A 59 25.48 -21.79 5.07
CA TYR A 59 25.58 -23.08 5.76
C TYR A 59 25.02 -24.26 4.94
N ASP A 60 24.36 -23.98 3.82
CA ASP A 60 23.82 -25.01 2.95
C ASP A 60 24.94 -25.78 2.24
N ALA A 61 24.81 -27.10 2.17
CA ALA A 61 25.80 -27.97 1.52
C ALA A 61 25.80 -27.87 -0.02
N CYS A 62 24.90 -27.08 -0.61
CA CYS A 62 24.76 -26.97 -2.06
C CYS A 62 25.89 -26.16 -2.72
N ASP A 63 26.09 -26.41 -4.02
CA ASP A 63 26.91 -25.57 -4.88
C ASP A 63 26.06 -24.42 -5.43
N PHE A 64 26.36 -23.19 -5.00
CA PHE A 64 25.62 -22.02 -5.40
C PHE A 64 25.77 -21.68 -6.89
N SER A 65 26.83 -22.16 -7.57
CA SER A 65 26.92 -22.04 -9.03
C SER A 65 25.76 -22.78 -9.71
N ARG A 66 25.45 -24.00 -9.25
CA ARG A 66 24.33 -24.79 -9.78
C ARG A 66 22.98 -24.14 -9.52
N VAL A 67 22.84 -23.46 -8.38
CA VAL A 67 21.62 -22.69 -8.04
C VAL A 67 21.45 -21.52 -9.01
N LEU A 68 22.52 -20.77 -9.28
CA LEU A 68 22.49 -19.66 -10.24
C LEU A 68 22.22 -20.15 -11.67
N ASP A 69 22.84 -21.25 -12.09
CA ASP A 69 22.61 -21.84 -13.42
C ASP A 69 21.16 -22.34 -13.58
N ALA A 70 20.56 -22.89 -12.52
CA ALA A 70 19.14 -23.27 -12.50
C ALA A 70 18.23 -22.05 -12.70
N LEU A 71 18.50 -20.95 -11.98
CA LEU A 71 17.77 -19.68 -12.14
C LEU A 71 17.93 -19.09 -13.55
N VAL A 72 19.12 -19.21 -14.15
CA VAL A 72 19.38 -18.78 -15.53
C VAL A 72 18.58 -19.61 -16.54
N THR A 73 18.52 -20.93 -16.34
CA THR A 73 17.83 -21.85 -17.26
C THR A 73 16.34 -21.50 -17.43
N ARG A 74 15.69 -20.96 -16.40
CA ARG A 74 14.28 -20.50 -16.45
C ARG A 74 14.14 -18.99 -16.68
N GLY A 75 15.23 -18.24 -16.83
CA GLY A 75 15.22 -16.80 -17.10
C GLY A 75 14.90 -15.91 -15.89
N PHE A 76 14.94 -16.45 -14.66
CA PHE A 76 14.80 -15.65 -13.43
C PHE A 76 16.00 -14.76 -13.18
N VAL A 77 17.17 -15.20 -13.64
CA VAL A 77 18.43 -14.47 -13.63
C VAL A 77 18.99 -14.50 -15.06
N VAL A 78 19.61 -13.42 -15.49
CA VAL A 78 20.38 -13.37 -16.74
C VAL A 78 21.84 -13.15 -16.40
N ARG A 79 22.71 -14.05 -16.85
CA ARG A 79 24.17 -13.90 -16.77
C ARG A 79 24.66 -13.13 -17.98
N TYR A 80 25.54 -12.17 -17.77
CA TYR A 80 26.15 -11.37 -18.84
C TYR A 80 27.60 -11.00 -18.48
N GLU A 81 28.37 -10.59 -19.48
CA GLU A 81 29.77 -10.21 -19.32
C GLU A 81 30.00 -8.82 -19.88
N VAL A 82 30.75 -7.98 -19.16
CA VAL A 82 31.17 -6.65 -19.61
C VAL A 82 32.63 -6.45 -19.23
N ASN A 83 33.48 -6.14 -20.22
CA ASN A 83 34.91 -5.92 -20.03
C ASN A 83 35.65 -7.09 -19.33
N GLY A 84 35.26 -8.34 -19.61
CA GLY A 84 35.90 -9.53 -19.00
C GLY A 84 35.46 -9.84 -17.56
N GLU A 85 34.54 -9.05 -16.98
CA GLU A 85 33.89 -9.36 -15.71
C GLU A 85 32.47 -9.88 -15.93
N GLU A 86 32.11 -10.90 -15.17
CA GLU A 86 30.77 -11.50 -15.23
C GLU A 86 29.83 -10.89 -14.18
N TYR A 87 28.59 -10.73 -14.59
CA TYR A 87 27.51 -10.14 -13.83
C TYR A 87 26.22 -10.95 -13.99
N GLY A 88 25.30 -10.73 -13.06
CA GLY A 88 23.93 -11.24 -13.13
C GLY A 88 22.95 -10.09 -12.98
N VAL A 89 21.78 -10.21 -13.61
CA VAL A 89 20.64 -9.31 -13.41
C VAL A 89 19.37 -10.11 -13.20
N ILE A 90 18.51 -9.66 -12.29
CA ILE A 90 17.14 -10.20 -12.14
C ILE A 90 16.22 -9.36 -13.05
N PRO A 91 15.71 -9.87 -14.19
CA PRO A 91 14.96 -9.05 -15.15
C PRO A 91 13.66 -8.46 -14.56
N THR A 92 13.05 -9.17 -13.61
CA THR A 92 11.82 -8.76 -12.95
C THR A 92 12.07 -7.94 -11.67
N PHE A 93 13.31 -7.53 -11.39
CA PHE A 93 13.67 -6.91 -10.12
C PHE A 93 12.80 -5.70 -9.76
N ALA A 94 12.59 -4.78 -10.71
CA ALA A 94 11.74 -3.59 -10.50
C ALA A 94 10.25 -3.92 -10.28
N LYS A 95 9.79 -5.12 -10.68
CA LYS A 95 8.43 -5.61 -10.36
C LYS A 95 8.35 -6.12 -8.92
N HIS A 96 9.45 -6.68 -8.40
CA HIS A 96 9.51 -7.26 -7.05
C HIS A 96 9.94 -6.24 -5.99
N GLN A 97 10.77 -5.26 -6.34
CA GLN A 97 11.38 -4.31 -5.41
C GLN A 97 10.96 -2.87 -5.73
N ILE A 98 10.47 -2.17 -4.70
CA ILE A 98 10.29 -0.73 -4.73
C ILE A 98 11.56 -0.11 -4.15
N ILE A 99 12.37 0.49 -5.03
CA ILE A 99 13.66 1.05 -4.65
C ILE A 99 13.47 2.37 -3.92
N ASN A 100 14.21 2.55 -2.83
CA ASN A 100 14.23 3.81 -2.10
C ASN A 100 15.03 4.85 -2.89
N ASN A 101 14.49 6.05 -3.07
CA ASN A 101 15.16 7.15 -3.78
C ASN A 101 16.51 7.58 -3.18
N ARG A 102 16.84 7.15 -1.95
CA ARG A 102 18.16 7.39 -1.32
C ARG A 102 19.21 6.33 -1.67
N GLU A 103 18.82 5.27 -2.38
CA GLU A 103 19.74 4.24 -2.82
C GLU A 103 20.65 4.77 -3.94
N SER A 104 21.96 4.57 -3.78
CA SER A 104 23.00 4.93 -4.76
C SER A 104 22.66 4.39 -6.15
N GLU A 105 22.96 5.15 -7.19
CA GLU A 105 22.83 4.71 -8.58
C GLU A 105 23.61 3.42 -8.85
N SER A 106 23.20 2.66 -9.87
CA SER A 106 23.92 1.44 -10.25
C SER A 106 25.33 1.79 -10.76
N GLU A 107 26.35 1.22 -10.11
CA GLU A 107 27.74 1.30 -10.55
C GLU A 107 28.13 0.09 -11.41
N LEU A 108 27.26 -0.92 -11.50
CA LEU A 108 27.49 -2.13 -12.27
C LEU A 108 27.08 -1.90 -13.73
N PRO A 109 27.88 -2.36 -14.70
CA PRO A 109 27.58 -2.14 -16.11
C PRO A 109 26.27 -2.83 -16.48
N ALA A 110 25.47 -2.17 -17.31
CA ALA A 110 24.25 -2.76 -17.86
C ALA A 110 24.61 -3.85 -18.88
N PRO A 111 23.77 -4.89 -19.04
CA PRO A 111 23.92 -5.85 -20.14
C PRO A 111 23.75 -5.14 -21.48
N GLU A 112 24.43 -5.63 -22.52
CA GLU A 112 24.28 -5.10 -23.88
C GLU A 112 22.86 -5.34 -24.42
N GLU A 113 22.37 -4.42 -25.26
CA GLU A 113 21.03 -4.52 -25.85
C GLU A 113 20.87 -5.85 -26.60
N GLY A 114 19.91 -6.68 -26.15
CA GLY A 114 19.61 -8.00 -26.75
C GLY A 114 20.00 -9.21 -25.90
N GLN A 115 20.79 -9.05 -24.83
CA GLN A 115 21.15 -10.14 -23.91
C GLN A 115 20.03 -10.47 -22.91
N VAL A 116 19.08 -9.56 -22.69
CA VAL A 116 17.98 -9.71 -21.73
C VAL A 116 16.70 -10.10 -22.48
N LYS A 117 16.43 -11.41 -22.62
CA LYS A 117 15.11 -11.91 -23.04
C LYS A 117 14.39 -12.43 -21.80
N SER A 118 13.32 -11.74 -21.40
CA SER A 118 12.43 -12.21 -20.33
C SER A 118 11.60 -13.38 -20.87
N THR A 119 11.90 -14.60 -20.44
CA THR A 119 11.26 -15.84 -20.93
C THR A 119 10.25 -16.41 -19.95
N THR A 120 9.42 -15.57 -19.33
CA THR A 120 8.25 -16.05 -18.57
C THR A 120 6.98 -15.60 -19.29
N SER A 121 6.47 -16.49 -20.15
CA SER A 121 5.16 -16.37 -20.79
C SER A 121 4.34 -17.64 -20.52
N THR A 122 3.39 -17.51 -19.61
CA THR A 122 2.10 -18.23 -19.51
C THR A 122 1.21 -17.25 -18.72
N ARG A 123 -0.01 -16.80 -19.07
CA ARG A 123 -1.04 -17.08 -20.08
C ARG A 123 -1.84 -15.77 -20.29
N ALA A 124 -2.62 -15.69 -21.37
CA ALA A 124 -3.44 -14.53 -21.74
C ALA A 124 -4.52 -14.10 -20.70
N ALA A 125 -4.84 -12.80 -20.74
CA ALA A 125 -5.92 -12.02 -20.12
C ALA A 125 -6.91 -12.72 -19.17
N ARG A 126 -6.88 -12.31 -17.89
CA ARG A 126 -7.99 -11.63 -17.16
C ARG A 126 -7.65 -11.44 -15.66
N VAL A 127 -8.21 -10.34 -15.14
CA VAL A 127 -8.29 -9.78 -13.77
C VAL A 127 -7.09 -8.98 -13.27
N ASP A 128 -7.20 -7.66 -13.46
CA ASP A 128 -6.41 -6.61 -12.82
C ASP A 128 -6.85 -6.45 -11.36
N ASP A 129 -6.23 -7.19 -10.46
CA ASP A 129 -6.29 -6.90 -9.03
C ASP A 129 -4.89 -7.03 -8.44
N ALA A 130 -4.19 -5.90 -8.39
CA ALA A 130 -3.11 -5.69 -7.44
C ALA A 130 -2.86 -4.19 -7.30
N SER A 131 -3.63 -3.61 -6.38
CA SER A 131 -3.32 -2.42 -5.59
C SER A 131 -1.84 -2.07 -5.57
N ALA A 132 -1.49 -1.00 -6.27
CA ALA A 132 -0.21 -0.33 -6.14
C ALA A 132 -0.45 1.02 -5.49
N THR A 133 -0.45 1.02 -4.17
CA THR A 133 -0.20 2.17 -3.31
C THR A 133 1.27 2.59 -3.38
N PRO A 134 1.68 3.79 -3.88
CA PRO A 134 3.03 4.33 -3.68
C PRO A 134 2.94 5.53 -2.72
N HIS A 135 3.59 5.44 -1.57
CA HIS A 135 3.80 6.59 -0.71
C HIS A 135 5.12 7.19 -1.15
N GLU A 136 5.04 8.49 -1.33
CA GLU A 136 5.96 9.32 -2.06
C GLU A 136 7.24 9.59 -1.27
N GLY A 137 8.28 9.95 -2.02
CA GLY A 137 9.34 10.76 -1.45
C GLY A 137 10.35 11.24 -2.46
N LYS A 138 10.05 12.37 -3.12
CA LYS A 138 10.97 13.46 -3.57
C LYS A 138 12.22 13.01 -4.36
N GLY A 139 12.51 13.49 -5.56
CA GLY A 139 12.27 14.81 -6.14
C GLY A 139 13.61 15.40 -6.61
N ARG A 140 13.58 16.07 -7.77
CA ARG A 140 14.69 16.60 -8.62
C ARG A 140 15.08 15.56 -9.69
N GLU A 141 14.90 15.81 -10.98
CA GLU A 141 15.30 16.99 -11.76
C GLU A 141 14.24 17.49 -12.75
N GLY A 142 14.48 18.65 -13.35
CA GLY A 142 13.72 19.10 -14.52
C GLY A 142 14.16 20.47 -15.01
N LYS A 143 15.28 20.50 -15.75
CA LYS A 143 15.64 21.63 -16.61
C LYS A 143 15.37 21.23 -18.06
N GLY A 144 14.41 21.91 -18.68
CA GLY A 144 14.50 22.31 -20.08
C GLY A 144 13.97 21.37 -21.17
N ARG A 145 12.79 21.77 -21.65
CA ARG A 145 12.50 22.11 -23.06
C ARG A 145 11.84 21.04 -23.95
N GLU A 146 10.68 21.49 -24.44
CA GLU A 146 9.75 20.93 -25.41
C GLU A 146 10.35 20.85 -26.82
N GLU A 147 9.80 19.96 -27.66
CA GLU A 147 9.15 20.37 -28.92
C GLU A 147 8.28 19.25 -29.54
N GLU A 148 7.43 19.70 -30.45
CA GLU A 148 6.12 19.20 -30.88
C GLU A 148 6.14 18.00 -31.85
N GLY A 149 4.97 17.36 -32.00
CA GLY A 149 4.74 16.41 -33.10
C GLY A 149 3.28 15.96 -33.24
N LYS A 150 2.51 16.77 -33.98
CA LYS A 150 1.13 16.59 -34.52
C LYS A 150 0.63 15.15 -34.74
N GLY A 151 -0.64 14.92 -34.37
CA GLY A 151 -1.49 13.86 -34.93
C GLY A 151 -2.98 14.18 -34.73
N LYS A 152 -3.71 14.36 -35.83
CA LYS A 152 -5.08 14.91 -35.93
C LYS A 152 -6.18 13.93 -35.51
N GLU A 153 -7.19 14.52 -34.86
CA GLU A 153 -8.66 14.34 -34.95
C GLU A 153 -9.27 12.94 -35.13
N LEU A 154 -10.15 12.58 -34.20
CA LEU A 154 -11.53 12.19 -34.51
C LEU A 154 -12.48 12.68 -33.41
N SER A 155 -13.47 13.44 -33.84
CA SER A 155 -14.47 14.18 -33.10
C SER A 155 -15.58 13.29 -32.51
N VAL A 156 -15.96 13.54 -31.26
CA VAL A 156 -17.33 13.31 -30.79
C VAL A 156 -17.77 14.55 -30.03
N GLU A 157 -18.68 15.31 -30.64
CA GLU A 157 -19.35 16.43 -30.01
C GLU A 157 -20.20 15.97 -28.83
N ARG A 158 -20.04 16.63 -27.68
CA ARG A 158 -21.12 16.81 -26.71
C ARG A 158 -21.16 18.28 -26.29
N ARG A 159 -22.37 18.81 -26.36
CA ARG A 159 -22.74 20.23 -26.30
C ARG A 159 -22.60 20.82 -24.89
N ASP A 160 -22.28 22.12 -24.90
CA ASP A 160 -22.50 23.15 -23.87
C ASP A 160 -21.94 22.91 -22.45
N ALA A 161 -20.68 23.32 -22.23
CA ALA A 161 -20.10 23.51 -20.90
C ALA A 161 -19.96 25.02 -20.57
N PRO A 162 -20.25 25.46 -19.33
CA PRO A 162 -19.98 26.83 -18.85
C PRO A 162 -18.47 27.15 -18.87
N PRO A 163 -18.03 28.42 -18.70
CA PRO A 163 -16.65 28.80 -18.91
C PRO A 163 -15.72 27.95 -18.06
N ASP A 164 -14.59 27.55 -18.66
CA ASP A 164 -13.52 26.70 -18.15
C ASP A 164 -13.24 26.93 -16.65
N ARG A 165 -14.05 26.30 -15.80
CA ARG A 165 -13.84 26.28 -14.35
C ARG A 165 -12.65 25.37 -14.15
N ASP A 166 -11.57 25.89 -13.56
CA ASP A 166 -10.45 25.05 -13.13
C ASP A 166 -10.94 24.19 -11.94
N VAL A 167 -11.65 23.09 -12.26
CA VAL A 167 -12.19 22.12 -11.31
C VAL A 167 -11.07 21.61 -10.40
N VAL A 168 -9.84 21.54 -10.89
CA VAL A 168 -8.68 21.16 -10.08
C VAL A 168 -8.39 22.19 -9.00
N ALA A 169 -8.46 23.49 -9.35
CA ALA A 169 -8.33 24.57 -8.37
C ALA A 169 -9.50 24.59 -7.38
N GLU A 170 -10.73 24.30 -7.81
CA GLU A 170 -11.90 24.24 -6.93
C GLU A 170 -11.78 23.09 -5.90
N VAL A 171 -11.42 21.88 -6.36
CA VAL A 171 -11.17 20.73 -5.48
C VAL A 171 -10.02 21.01 -4.51
N PHE A 172 -8.96 21.67 -4.98
CA PHE A 172 -7.85 22.06 -4.12
C PHE A 172 -8.27 23.08 -3.05
N ALA A 173 -9.01 24.11 -3.42
CA ALA A 173 -9.54 25.11 -2.49
C ALA A 173 -10.45 24.47 -1.43
N TYR A 174 -11.28 23.50 -1.85
CA TYR A 174 -12.10 22.71 -0.93
C TYR A 174 -11.25 21.92 0.08
N TRP A 175 -10.17 21.27 -0.38
CA TRP A 175 -9.22 20.60 0.51
C TRP A 175 -8.55 21.58 1.50
N GLN A 176 -8.08 22.74 1.05
CA GLN A 176 -7.45 23.74 1.92
C GLN A 176 -8.41 24.18 3.04
N LYS A 177 -9.68 24.43 2.69
CA LYS A 177 -10.71 24.82 3.66
C LYS A 177 -11.02 23.69 4.63
N THR A 178 -11.20 22.47 4.12
CA THR A 178 -11.60 21.31 4.93
C THR A 178 -10.50 20.87 5.89
N MET A 179 -9.23 20.95 5.46
CA MET A 179 -8.06 20.53 6.26
C MET A 179 -7.40 21.68 7.02
N ASN A 180 -8.00 22.87 7.03
CA ASN A 180 -7.45 24.11 7.61
C ASN A 180 -5.98 24.34 7.22
N SER A 181 -5.71 24.30 5.90
CA SER A 181 -4.36 24.36 5.30
C SER A 181 -4.19 25.54 4.34
N PRO A 182 -4.37 26.81 4.80
CA PRO A 182 -4.40 27.99 3.95
C PRO A 182 -3.05 28.31 3.26
N GLY A 183 -1.93 27.92 3.86
CA GLY A 183 -0.59 28.16 3.30
C GLY A 183 -0.13 27.14 2.25
N SER A 184 -0.90 26.08 2.01
CA SER A 184 -0.54 25.06 1.02
C SER A 184 -0.76 25.58 -0.40
N GLN A 185 0.18 25.30 -1.30
CA GLN A 185 0.09 25.71 -2.71
C GLN A 185 -0.32 24.54 -3.61
N LEU A 186 -1.00 24.86 -4.71
CA LEU A 186 -1.33 23.89 -5.76
C LEU A 186 -0.10 23.67 -6.66
N ASP A 187 0.85 22.87 -6.16
CA ASP A 187 2.01 22.43 -6.94
C ASP A 187 1.64 21.36 -7.98
N ASP A 188 2.57 21.06 -8.89
CA ASP A 188 2.37 20.09 -9.98
C ASP A 188 1.97 18.70 -9.47
N LYS A 189 2.46 18.33 -8.30
CA LYS A 189 2.20 17.03 -7.69
C LYS A 189 0.76 16.92 -7.23
N ARG A 190 0.26 17.93 -6.50
CA ARG A 190 -1.14 18.03 -6.09
C ARG A 190 -2.07 18.18 -7.28
N ARG A 191 -1.67 18.98 -8.29
CA ARG A 191 -2.43 19.11 -9.54
C ARG A 191 -2.55 17.77 -10.26
N LYS A 192 -1.45 17.00 -10.35
CA LYS A 192 -1.44 15.67 -10.96
C LYS A 192 -2.32 14.68 -10.19
N ALA A 193 -2.27 14.67 -8.85
CA ALA A 193 -3.11 13.80 -8.02
C ALA A 193 -4.61 14.09 -8.23
N ILE A 194 -5.02 15.36 -8.19
CA ILE A 194 -6.41 15.75 -8.43
C ILE A 194 -6.84 15.40 -9.86
N LYS A 195 -6.02 15.71 -10.87
CA LYS A 195 -6.30 15.35 -12.28
C LYS A 195 -6.43 13.84 -12.47
N ALA A 196 -5.62 13.04 -11.79
CA ALA A 196 -5.69 11.58 -11.86
C ALA A 196 -7.00 11.06 -11.25
N ALA A 197 -7.40 11.58 -10.08
CA ALA A 197 -8.68 11.24 -9.46
C ALA A 197 -9.88 11.61 -10.35
N LEU A 198 -9.87 12.81 -10.95
CA LEU A 198 -10.92 13.29 -11.84
C LEU A 198 -11.06 12.51 -13.16
N LYS A 199 -10.14 11.61 -13.50
CA LYS A 199 -10.31 10.68 -14.63
C LYS A 199 -11.30 9.55 -14.32
N LEU A 200 -11.47 9.21 -13.05
CA LEU A 200 -12.24 8.06 -12.59
C LEU A 200 -13.43 8.45 -11.69
N TYR A 201 -13.38 9.63 -11.08
CA TYR A 201 -14.35 10.11 -10.10
C TYR A 201 -14.90 11.48 -10.49
N GLU A 202 -16.19 11.70 -10.22
CA GLU A 202 -16.79 13.02 -10.34
C GLU A 202 -16.21 14.00 -9.31
N PRO A 203 -16.15 15.32 -9.59
CA PRO A 203 -15.59 16.31 -8.67
C PRO A 203 -16.20 16.24 -7.25
N ARG A 204 -17.50 15.95 -7.18
CA ARG A 204 -18.21 15.76 -5.92
C ARG A 204 -17.66 14.57 -5.12
N GLN A 205 -17.39 13.44 -5.76
CA GLN A 205 -16.86 12.25 -5.10
C GLN A 205 -15.43 12.49 -4.58
N VAL A 206 -14.62 13.25 -5.33
CA VAL A 206 -13.30 13.68 -4.86
C VAL A 206 -13.41 14.57 -3.61
N CYS A 207 -14.37 15.49 -3.58
CA CYS A 207 -14.68 16.29 -2.38
C CYS A 207 -15.22 15.44 -1.21
N GLU A 208 -16.02 14.40 -1.48
CA GLU A 208 -16.50 13.46 -0.47
C GLU A 208 -15.35 12.66 0.15
N ALA A 209 -14.36 12.22 -0.62
CA ALA A 209 -13.15 11.60 -0.09
C ALA A 209 -12.37 12.55 0.85
N ILE A 210 -12.21 13.81 0.44
CA ILE A 210 -11.57 14.84 1.30
C ILE A 210 -12.36 15.01 2.61
N LEU A 211 -13.69 15.07 2.54
CA LEU A 211 -14.55 15.17 3.71
C LEU A 211 -14.42 13.95 4.62
N GLY A 212 -14.38 12.75 4.05
CA GLY A 212 -14.22 11.50 4.80
C GLY A 212 -12.92 11.46 5.58
N CYS A 213 -11.80 11.82 4.95
CA CYS A 213 -10.51 11.92 5.65
C CYS A 213 -10.58 12.90 6.83
N SER A 214 -11.27 14.03 6.68
CA SER A 214 -11.44 15.02 7.76
C SER A 214 -12.28 14.52 8.95
N ARG A 215 -13.09 13.47 8.74
CA ARG A 215 -13.89 12.81 9.78
C ARG A 215 -13.15 11.64 10.44
N SER A 216 -12.00 11.24 9.91
CA SER A 216 -11.20 10.17 10.50
C SER A 216 -10.38 10.71 11.67
N GLU A 217 -10.70 10.26 12.88
CA GLU A 217 -9.95 10.61 14.09
C GLU A 217 -8.45 10.29 13.94
N TRP A 218 -8.15 9.10 13.40
CA TRP A 218 -6.77 8.66 13.17
C TRP A 218 -6.03 9.59 12.21
N HIS A 219 -6.61 9.93 11.04
CA HIS A 219 -5.95 10.80 10.07
C HIS A 219 -5.86 12.26 10.54
N MET A 220 -6.75 12.67 11.45
CA MET A 220 -6.78 14.03 12.01
C MET A 220 -5.92 14.20 13.27
N GLY A 221 -5.10 13.20 13.62
CA GLY A 221 -4.07 13.30 14.65
C GLY A 221 -4.41 12.63 15.98
N LYS A 222 -5.55 11.94 16.10
CA LYS A 222 -5.83 11.01 17.21
C LYS A 222 -5.23 9.64 16.89
N ASN A 223 -3.91 9.62 16.71
CA ASN A 223 -3.12 8.42 16.52
C ASN A 223 -1.94 8.40 17.50
N ASP A 224 -1.30 7.23 17.60
CA ASP A 224 -0.10 6.96 18.41
C ASP A 224 1.03 7.98 18.19
N ARG A 225 1.07 8.59 17.01
CA ARG A 225 2.09 9.56 16.60
C ARG A 225 1.67 11.01 16.80
N HIS A 226 0.44 11.29 17.19
CA HIS A 226 -0.15 12.64 17.25
C HIS A 226 0.05 13.48 15.97
N ARG A 227 0.08 12.83 14.79
CA ARG A 227 0.37 13.47 13.51
C ARG A 227 -0.82 13.44 12.57
N LYS A 228 -1.07 14.53 11.84
CA LYS A 228 -2.10 14.58 10.80
C LYS A 228 -1.59 13.91 9.53
N PHE A 229 -2.42 13.04 8.96
CA PHE A 229 -2.22 12.34 7.69
C PHE A 229 -3.37 12.70 6.76
N ASN A 230 -3.38 13.94 6.27
CA ASN A 230 -4.50 14.51 5.51
C ASN A 230 -4.08 15.18 4.19
N GLY A 231 -2.90 14.81 3.68
CA GLY A 231 -2.39 15.29 2.39
C GLY A 231 -3.14 14.68 1.21
N LEU A 232 -3.25 15.42 0.10
CA LEU A 232 -3.87 14.95 -1.13
C LEU A 232 -3.14 13.74 -1.74
N ASP A 233 -1.85 13.57 -1.46
CA ASP A 233 -1.05 12.40 -1.82
C ASP A 233 -1.51 11.11 -1.14
N LEU A 234 -2.13 11.22 0.03
CA LEU A 234 -2.72 10.11 0.75
C LEU A 234 -4.20 9.93 0.36
N ILE A 235 -4.95 11.02 0.37
CA ILE A 235 -6.41 10.99 0.14
C ILE A 235 -6.73 10.53 -1.28
N LEU A 236 -5.96 11.00 -2.27
CA LEU A 236 -6.17 10.72 -3.69
C LEU A 236 -5.10 9.78 -4.26
N ARG A 237 -4.53 8.91 -3.41
CA ARG A 237 -3.40 8.04 -3.75
C ARG A 237 -3.74 7.05 -4.86
N ASP A 238 -4.88 6.39 -4.71
CA ASP A 238 -5.44 5.39 -5.61
C ASP A 238 -6.96 5.29 -5.38
N ALA A 239 -7.63 4.50 -6.23
CA ALA A 239 -9.08 4.30 -6.16
C ALA A 239 -9.51 3.75 -4.77
N GLN A 240 -8.75 2.81 -4.21
CA GLN A 240 -9.07 2.20 -2.92
C GLN A 240 -9.10 3.22 -1.78
N HIS A 241 -8.15 4.16 -1.74
CA HIS A 241 -8.14 5.22 -0.72
C HIS A 241 -9.32 6.17 -0.91
N ILE A 242 -9.60 6.56 -2.16
CA ILE A 242 -10.71 7.44 -2.49
C ILE A 242 -12.04 6.81 -2.04
N ASP A 243 -12.27 5.55 -2.40
CA ASP A 243 -13.47 4.79 -2.04
C ASP A 243 -13.64 4.66 -0.51
N ASN A 244 -12.57 4.28 0.19
CA ASN A 244 -12.59 4.15 1.65
C ASN A 244 -12.96 5.47 2.34
N PHE A 245 -12.43 6.59 1.85
CA PHE A 245 -12.76 7.89 2.41
C PHE A 245 -14.16 8.37 2.01
N ILE A 246 -14.64 8.10 0.79
CA ILE A 246 -16.04 8.37 0.41
C ILE A 246 -16.99 7.60 1.34
N GLU A 247 -16.72 6.32 1.59
CA GLU A 247 -17.50 5.51 2.52
C GLU A 247 -17.50 6.13 3.93
N LEU A 248 -16.34 6.59 4.41
CA LEU A 248 -16.22 7.26 5.69
C LEU A 248 -16.97 8.59 5.76
N ALA A 249 -17.13 9.30 4.64
CA ALA A 249 -17.98 10.49 4.54
C ALA A 249 -19.48 10.17 4.60
N SER A 250 -19.88 8.95 4.21
CA SER A 250 -21.28 8.50 4.26
C SER A 250 -21.69 7.97 5.65
N LYS A 251 -20.74 7.43 6.42
CA LYS A 251 -20.98 6.97 7.80
C LYS A 251 -21.34 8.18 8.67
N ARG A 252 -22.58 8.21 9.17
CA ARG A 252 -22.96 9.10 10.29
C ARG A 252 -22.05 8.75 11.46
N THR A 253 -21.53 9.76 12.14
CA THR A 253 -20.67 9.62 13.31
C THR A 253 -21.46 8.97 14.46
N THR A 254 -21.61 7.66 14.43
CA THR A 254 -21.81 6.85 15.63
C THR A 254 -20.48 6.13 15.82
N GLY A 255 -19.57 6.78 16.55
CA GLY A 255 -18.33 6.13 16.98
C GLY A 255 -18.68 4.89 17.83
N PRO A 256 -17.81 3.87 17.87
CA PRO A 256 -18.00 2.77 18.80
C PRO A 256 -17.93 3.35 20.22
N GLU A 257 -19.03 3.23 20.95
CA GLU A 257 -19.10 3.52 22.38
C GLU A 257 -17.91 2.84 23.06
N SER A 258 -17.08 3.62 23.74
CA SER A 258 -15.95 3.06 24.49
C SER A 258 -16.48 2.07 25.53
N ILE A 259 -15.64 1.11 25.93
CA ILE A 259 -16.03 0.16 27.00
C ILE A 259 -16.48 0.92 28.24
N ASP A 260 -15.87 2.07 28.54
CA ASP A 260 -16.24 2.92 29.67
C ASP A 260 -17.59 3.62 29.47
N GLU A 261 -17.90 4.12 28.27
CA GLU A 261 -19.23 4.70 27.95
C GLU A 261 -20.32 3.62 27.95
N ARG A 262 -20.02 2.43 27.44
CA ARG A 262 -20.92 1.27 27.45
C ARG A 262 -21.17 0.80 28.87
N ASN A 263 -20.13 0.75 29.69
CA ASN A 263 -20.24 0.39 31.10
C ASN A 263 -20.99 1.47 31.88
N ALA A 264 -20.77 2.75 31.58
CA ALA A 264 -21.50 3.86 32.19
C ALA A 264 -22.99 3.86 31.79
N ARG A 265 -23.31 3.52 30.54
CA ARG A 265 -24.70 3.35 30.09
C ARG A 265 -25.35 2.17 30.77
N ILE A 266 -24.71 0.99 30.78
CA ILE A 266 -25.21 -0.21 31.46
C ILE A 266 -25.42 0.06 32.95
N LEU A 267 -24.51 0.79 33.61
CA LEU A 267 -24.64 1.18 35.00
C LEU A 267 -25.80 2.16 35.21
N ALA A 268 -25.99 3.14 34.32
CA ALA A 268 -27.10 4.08 34.39
C ALA A 268 -28.46 3.42 34.11
N GLU A 269 -28.50 2.38 33.28
CA GLU A 269 -29.68 1.59 32.91
C GLU A 269 -30.08 0.64 34.06
N LEU A 270 -29.09 -0.04 34.67
CA LEU A 270 -29.28 -0.86 35.88
C LEU A 270 -29.66 -0.06 37.14
N MET A 271 -29.35 1.23 37.17
CA MET A 271 -29.62 2.11 38.32
C MET A 271 -30.88 2.96 38.13
N ASN A 272 -31.57 2.86 36.98
CA ASN A 272 -32.79 3.63 36.68
C ASN A 272 -34.05 2.78 36.37
N GLU A 273 -34.04 1.47 36.62
CA GLU A 273 -35.28 0.70 36.83
C GLU A 273 -35.52 0.60 38.35
N ASP A 274 -36.59 1.07 38.98
CA ASP A 274 -37.78 1.80 38.55
C ASP A 274 -38.27 2.64 39.73
N GLY A 275 -38.57 3.91 39.47
CA GLY A 275 -39.39 4.71 40.36
C GLY A 275 -40.86 4.66 39.93
N THR A 276 -41.55 3.51 40.07
CA THR A 276 -43.03 3.48 40.17
C THR A 276 -43.54 2.28 40.97
N ALA A 277 -44.07 2.61 42.16
CA ALA A 277 -45.23 2.03 42.86
C ALA A 277 -45.50 0.52 42.77
N ALA A 278 -45.29 -0.17 43.90
CA ALA A 278 -46.02 -1.39 44.22
C ALA A 278 -47.49 -1.07 44.56
N PRO A 279 -48.48 -1.85 44.11
CA PRO A 279 -49.88 -1.68 44.51
C PRO A 279 -50.13 -2.24 45.91
N ASP A 280 -51.08 -1.61 46.61
CA ASP A 280 -51.70 -2.05 47.86
C ASP A 280 -51.99 -3.56 47.86
N GLY A 281 -51.66 -4.22 48.98
CA GLY A 281 -51.96 -5.64 49.19
C GLY A 281 -51.51 -6.16 50.55
N ASP A 282 -52.37 -5.92 51.55
CA ASP A 282 -52.57 -6.65 52.81
C ASP A 282 -51.46 -6.71 53.87
N VAL A 283 -51.78 -6.04 54.98
CA VAL A 283 -51.24 -6.28 56.32
C VAL A 283 -51.55 -7.72 56.72
N ILE A 284 -50.52 -8.54 56.89
CA ILE A 284 -50.59 -9.73 57.72
C ILE A 284 -49.68 -9.47 58.91
N ASP A 285 -50.33 -9.14 60.01
CA ASP A 285 -49.74 -9.09 61.35
C ASP A 285 -49.43 -10.55 61.75
N VAL A 286 -48.14 -10.89 61.89
CA VAL A 286 -47.74 -12.12 62.58
C VAL A 286 -46.68 -11.75 63.60
N ASP A 287 -47.12 -11.84 64.85
CA ASP A 287 -46.43 -11.51 66.09
C ASP A 287 -45.05 -12.14 66.21
N MET A 288 -44.08 -11.34 66.64
CA MET A 288 -42.68 -11.71 66.82
C MET A 288 -42.41 -12.16 68.26
N GLU A 289 -43.15 -13.15 68.77
CA GLU A 289 -42.95 -13.62 70.16
C GLU A 289 -43.24 -15.10 70.44
N GLU A 290 -43.22 -16.00 69.45
CA GLU A 290 -43.26 -17.45 69.70
C GLU A 290 -42.07 -18.25 69.11
N LEU A 291 -41.24 -18.76 70.03
CA LEU A 291 -40.36 -19.94 69.98
C LEU A 291 -39.12 -19.86 69.05
N ILE A 292 -37.87 -19.83 69.52
CA ILE A 292 -37.22 -20.58 70.62
C ILE A 292 -37.79 -22.01 70.76
N ASP A 293 -37.41 -22.92 69.86
CA ASP A 293 -36.82 -24.24 70.19
C ASP A 293 -36.69 -25.13 68.93
N ALA A 294 -35.61 -25.93 68.89
CA ALA A 294 -35.25 -26.98 67.92
C ALA A 294 -34.86 -26.50 66.50
N HIS A 295 -33.65 -26.73 65.97
CA HIS A 295 -32.78 -27.90 66.09
C HIS A 295 -31.29 -27.57 65.89
#